data_AF-A0AAW4CEA5-F1
#
_entry.id   AF-A0AAW4CEA5-F1
#
_cell.length_a   1.000
_cell.length_b   1.000
_cell.length_c   1.000
_cell.angle_alpha   90.00
_cell.angle_beta   90.00
_cell.angle_gamma   90.00
#
_symmetry.space_group_name_H-M   'P 1'
#
loop_
_entity.id
_entity.type
_entity.pdbx_description
1 polymer ?
#
loop_
_entity_poly.entity_id
_entity_poly.type
_entity_poly.pdbx_seq_one_letter_code
_entity_poly.pdbx_strand_id
1 'polypeptide(L)'
;MLITSLVMSLNQLLPVAILLVLLQVVKKQSSLRIYSALLIGAVMSFLYMQSASWVSQWFEHQGLEYSQIGLCITIFIAVLVFALKQKSAAFYIAVISTITLYLSHYIIYLTSFWQNSDAGQSLFIGTLLGVGICLSFSVLLYFLMNAIKHRFGMYPLFTLLAFNSAAKLLVALDLASQIDLITNTSTVWDLRDVLSENSELGRVLRALVGYEATPDLMSVLIYSTSSVLFLLLCYVIPASITKERV
;
A
#
# COMPACT_ATOMS: atom_id res chain seq x y z
N MET A 1 -24.23 -3.47 -9.03
CA MET A 1 -22.94 -2.78 -9.23
C MET A 1 -22.51 -1.91 -8.05
N LEU A 2 -23.41 -1.56 -7.11
CA LEU A 2 -23.07 -0.67 -5.99
C LEU A 2 -22.07 -1.33 -5.04
N ILE A 3 -22.35 -2.56 -4.62
CA ILE A 3 -21.45 -3.33 -3.74
C ILE A 3 -20.09 -3.55 -4.42
N THR A 4 -20.05 -3.91 -5.70
CA THR A 4 -18.79 -4.09 -6.43
C THR A 4 -17.98 -2.79 -6.55
N SER A 5 -18.65 -1.66 -6.79
CA SER A 5 -18.00 -0.34 -6.80
C SER A 5 -17.44 0.00 -5.43
N LEU A 6 -18.25 -0.15 -4.37
CA LEU A 6 -17.83 0.05 -2.98
C LEU A 6 -16.59 -0.76 -2.63
N VAL A 7 -16.61 -2.06 -2.94
CA VAL A 7 -15.50 -2.98 -2.67
C VAL A 7 -14.24 -2.57 -3.44
N MET A 8 -14.36 -2.19 -4.71
CA MET A 8 -13.24 -1.69 -5.49
C MET A 8 -12.67 -0.40 -4.90
N SER A 9 -13.52 0.55 -4.49
CA SER A 9 -13.08 1.77 -3.82
C SER A 9 -12.31 1.47 -2.54
N LEU A 10 -12.79 0.53 -1.72
CA LEU A 10 -12.11 0.12 -0.49
C LEU A 10 -10.75 -0.50 -0.80
N ASN A 11 -10.68 -1.46 -1.72
CA ASN A 11 -9.43 -2.15 -2.05
C ASN A 11 -8.34 -1.22 -2.58
N GLN A 12 -8.71 -0.14 -3.28
CA GLN A 12 -7.75 0.80 -3.85
C GLN A 12 -7.40 1.97 -2.90
N LEU A 13 -8.36 2.47 -2.12
CA LEU A 13 -8.14 3.63 -1.25
C LEU A 13 -7.57 3.24 0.12
N LEU A 14 -7.93 2.07 0.65
CA LEU A 14 -7.52 1.64 1.98
C LEU A 14 -5.99 1.50 2.13
N PRO A 15 -5.24 0.92 1.17
CA PRO A 15 -3.79 0.82 1.28
C PRO A 15 -3.09 2.19 1.31
N VAL A 16 -3.63 3.18 0.58
CA VAL A 16 -3.14 4.56 0.57
C VAL A 16 -3.40 5.23 1.92
N ALA A 17 -4.64 5.11 2.40
CA ALA A 17 -5.08 5.66 3.68
C ALA A 17 -4.25 5.13 4.86
N ILE A 18 -4.08 3.80 4.93
CA ILE A 18 -3.29 3.14 5.97
C ILE A 18 -1.86 3.66 5.98
N LEU A 19 -1.19 3.65 4.82
CA LEU A 19 0.21 4.08 4.76
C LEU A 19 0.36 5.55 5.19
N LEU A 20 -0.52 6.43 4.73
CA LEU A 20 -0.51 7.85 5.10
C LEU A 20 -0.64 8.01 6.63
N VAL A 21 -1.57 7.30 7.25
CA VAL A 21 -1.76 7.32 8.71
C VAL A 21 -0.52 6.82 9.44
N LEU A 22 0.05 5.69 9.04
CA LEU A 22 1.24 5.13 9.69
C LEU A 22 2.43 6.11 9.63
N LEU A 23 2.69 6.70 8.46
CA LEU A 23 3.75 7.71 8.30
C LEU A 23 3.49 8.96 9.14
N GLN A 24 2.23 9.41 9.22
CA GLN A 24 1.84 10.59 9.99
C GLN A 24 2.02 10.39 11.50
N VAL A 25 1.78 9.17 12.00
CA VAL A 25 2.00 8.81 13.42
C VAL A 25 3.48 8.69 13.74
N VAL A 26 4.31 8.23 12.79
CA VAL A 26 5.78 8.21 12.97
C VAL A 26 6.28 9.64 13.16
N LYS A 27 5.96 10.53 12.21
CA LYS A 27 6.28 11.95 12.30
C LYS A 27 5.18 12.78 11.66
N LYS A 28 4.55 13.61 12.50
CA LYS A 28 3.49 14.53 12.09
C LYS A 28 4.03 15.49 11.01
N GLN A 29 3.51 15.36 9.80
CA GLN A 29 3.73 16.31 8.72
C GLN A 29 2.69 17.45 8.80
N SER A 30 3.03 18.61 8.26
CA SER A 30 2.08 19.73 8.14
C SER A 30 0.98 19.38 7.14
N SER A 31 -0.23 19.89 7.36
CA SER A 31 -1.38 19.65 6.49
C SER A 31 -1.10 20.03 5.04
N LEU A 32 -0.33 21.11 4.81
CA LEU A 32 0.08 21.54 3.47
C LEU A 32 0.89 20.45 2.74
N ARG A 33 1.80 19.75 3.42
CA ARG A 33 2.59 18.66 2.81
C ARG A 33 1.74 17.44 2.47
N ILE A 34 0.74 17.16 3.30
CA ILE A 34 -0.18 16.04 3.06
C ILE A 34 -1.03 16.35 1.83
N TYR A 35 -1.64 17.54 1.78
CA TYR A 35 -2.45 17.95 0.63
C TYR A 35 -1.63 18.06 -0.66
N SER A 36 -0.39 18.57 -0.61
CA SER A 36 0.47 18.60 -1.79
C SER A 36 0.87 17.19 -2.25
N ALA A 37 1.19 16.27 -1.33
CA ALA A 37 1.51 14.89 -1.69
C ALA A 37 0.29 14.17 -2.30
N LEU A 38 -0.91 14.39 -1.76
CA LEU A 38 -2.15 13.86 -2.30
C LEU A 38 -2.44 14.41 -3.70
N LEU A 39 -2.29 15.72 -3.91
CA LEU A 39 -2.54 16.36 -5.21
C LEU A 39 -1.52 15.89 -6.25
N ILE A 40 -0.22 15.89 -5.92
CA ILE A 40 0.83 15.42 -6.82
C ILE A 40 0.62 13.93 -7.13
N GLY A 41 0.30 13.10 -6.13
CA GLY A 41 0.00 11.69 -6.32
C GLY A 41 -1.20 11.47 -7.25
N ALA A 42 -2.28 12.24 -7.09
CA ALA A 42 -3.45 12.16 -7.96
C ALA A 42 -3.10 12.54 -9.41
N VAL A 43 -2.35 13.64 -9.62
CA VAL A 43 -1.88 14.03 -10.95
C VAL A 43 -0.97 12.94 -11.55
N MET A 44 -0.03 12.41 -10.78
CA MET A 44 0.87 11.34 -11.24
C MET A 44 0.12 10.06 -11.58
N SER A 45 -0.91 9.69 -10.82
CA SER A 45 -1.75 8.51 -11.13
C SER A 45 -2.50 8.66 -12.44
N PHE A 46 -2.98 9.87 -12.74
CA PHE A 46 -3.64 10.17 -14.00
C PHE A 46 -2.66 10.15 -15.18
N LEU A 47 -1.49 10.76 -15.03
CA LEU A 47 -0.42 10.71 -16.04
C LEU A 47 0.04 9.27 -16.29
N TYR A 48 0.19 8.48 -15.23
CA TYR A 48 0.55 7.07 -15.31
C TYR A 48 -0.47 6.27 -16.13
N MET A 49 -1.77 6.45 -15.85
CA MET A 49 -2.85 5.84 -16.63
C MET A 49 -2.78 6.23 -18.12
N GLN A 50 -2.57 7.51 -18.44
CA GLN A 50 -2.47 7.97 -19.83
C GLN A 50 -1.25 7.37 -20.55
N SER A 51 -0.14 7.20 -19.84
CA SER A 51 1.04 6.52 -20.36
C SER A 51 0.93 5.00 -20.39
N ALA A 52 -0.11 4.40 -19.81
CA ALA A 52 -0.18 2.97 -19.57
C ALA A 52 -0.13 2.14 -20.86
N SER A 53 -0.80 2.60 -21.93
CA SER A 53 -0.78 1.94 -23.23
C SER A 53 0.62 1.92 -23.86
N TRP A 54 1.39 2.99 -23.68
CA TRP A 54 2.75 3.10 -24.18
C TRP A 54 3.74 2.30 -23.33
N VAL A 55 3.63 2.40 -21.99
CA VAL A 55 4.47 1.64 -21.06
C VAL A 55 4.22 0.13 -21.20
N SER A 56 2.98 -0.29 -21.47
CA SER A 56 2.64 -1.69 -21.68
C SER A 56 3.44 -2.32 -22.81
N GLN A 57 3.68 -1.59 -23.92
CA GLN A 57 4.42 -2.11 -25.09
C GLN A 57 5.90 -2.41 -24.81
N TRP A 58 6.45 -1.93 -23.70
CA TRP A 58 7.82 -2.25 -23.31
C TRP A 58 7.94 -3.71 -22.87
N PHE A 59 9.16 -4.26 -22.97
CA PHE A 59 9.48 -5.62 -22.50
C PHE A 59 8.47 -6.68 -22.97
N GLU A 60 8.27 -6.78 -24.29
CA GLU A 60 7.39 -7.79 -24.89
C GLU A 60 5.94 -7.76 -24.38
N HIS A 61 5.40 -6.56 -24.14
CA HIS A 61 4.05 -6.30 -23.61
C HIS A 61 3.88 -6.45 -22.08
N GLN A 62 4.99 -6.55 -21.34
CA GLN A 62 5.02 -6.71 -19.87
C GLN A 62 5.46 -5.45 -19.11
N GLY A 63 5.62 -4.31 -19.80
CA GLY A 63 6.22 -3.12 -19.23
C GLY A 63 5.42 -2.46 -18.11
N LEU A 64 4.10 -2.67 -18.06
CA LEU A 64 3.25 -2.16 -16.98
C LEU A 64 3.54 -2.86 -15.66
N GLU A 65 3.68 -4.18 -15.69
CA GLU A 65 3.95 -5.03 -14.55
C GLU A 65 5.33 -4.71 -13.98
N TYR A 66 6.36 -4.58 -14.83
CA TYR A 66 7.69 -4.11 -14.41
C TYR A 66 7.64 -2.72 -13.74
N SER A 67 6.84 -1.81 -14.29
CA SER A 67 6.70 -0.47 -13.73
C SER A 67 6.03 -0.50 -12.35
N GLN A 68 4.98 -1.31 -12.17
CA GLN A 68 4.29 -1.48 -10.90
C GLN A 68 5.14 -2.20 -9.85
N ILE A 69 5.94 -3.20 -10.26
CA ILE A 69 6.98 -3.84 -9.43
C ILE A 69 7.97 -2.77 -8.95
N GLY A 70 8.45 -1.91 -9.86
CA GLY A 70 9.32 -0.79 -9.53
C GLY A 70 8.71 0.20 -8.53
N LEU A 71 7.43 0.51 -8.67
CA LEU A 71 6.69 1.33 -7.69
C LEU A 71 6.62 0.66 -6.31
N CYS A 72 6.33 -0.64 -6.26
CA CYS A 72 6.28 -1.41 -5.00
C CYS A 72 7.62 -1.40 -4.26
N ILE A 73 8.71 -1.64 -4.98
CA ILE A 73 10.08 -1.58 -4.42
C ILE A 73 10.41 -0.16 -3.95
N THR A 74 10.04 0.85 -4.75
CA THR A 74 10.23 2.26 -4.39
C THR A 74 9.48 2.63 -3.11
N ILE A 75 8.25 2.15 -2.94
CA ILE A 75 7.47 2.35 -1.72
C ILE A 75 8.20 1.73 -0.52
N PHE A 76 8.63 0.47 -0.62
CA PHE A 76 9.36 -0.20 0.46
C PHE A 76 10.60 0.59 0.90
N ILE A 77 11.44 1.01 -0.05
CA ILE A 77 12.65 1.78 0.22
C ILE A 77 12.32 3.16 0.80
N ALA A 78 11.35 3.88 0.23
CA ALA A 78 10.99 5.21 0.68
C ALA A 78 10.42 5.19 2.10
N VAL A 79 9.60 4.19 2.43
CA VAL A 79 9.05 3.99 3.77
C VAL A 79 10.14 3.65 4.78
N LEU A 80 11.11 2.80 4.41
CA LEU A 80 12.28 2.50 5.23
C LEU A 80 13.14 3.74 5.48
N VAL A 81 13.47 4.52 4.44
CA VAL A 81 14.23 5.76 4.57
C VAL A 81 13.48 6.78 5.43
N PHE A 82 12.15 6.85 5.31
CA PHE A 82 11.34 7.71 6.16
C PHE A 82 11.36 7.25 7.62
N ALA A 83 11.25 5.95 7.90
CA ALA A 83 11.33 5.41 9.25
C ALA A 83 12.69 5.72 9.91
N LEU A 84 13.79 5.62 9.15
CA LEU A 84 15.15 5.84 9.64
C LEU A 84 15.55 7.32 9.79
N LYS A 85 15.27 8.13 8.76
CA LYS A 85 15.80 9.50 8.64
C LYS A 85 14.72 10.57 8.80
N GLN A 86 13.44 10.19 8.76
CA GLN A 86 12.30 11.09 8.91
C GLN A 86 12.35 12.32 7.97
N LYS A 87 12.92 12.13 6.78
CA LYS A 87 13.07 13.15 5.74
C LYS A 87 11.75 13.33 4.99
N SER A 88 11.36 14.58 4.74
CA SER A 88 10.13 14.89 4.00
C SER A 88 10.14 14.34 2.57
N ALA A 89 11.31 14.28 1.92
CA ALA A 89 11.42 13.70 0.58
C ALA A 89 10.99 12.22 0.53
N ALA A 90 11.39 11.44 1.53
CA ALA A 90 11.01 10.02 1.64
C ALA A 90 9.49 9.86 1.89
N PHE A 91 8.88 10.76 2.65
CA PHE A 91 7.42 10.83 2.80
C PHE A 91 6.72 11.09 1.46
N TYR A 92 7.18 12.10 0.71
CA TYR A 92 6.61 12.41 -0.61
C TYR A 92 6.72 11.22 -1.55
N ILE A 93 7.91 10.60 -1.67
CA ILE A 93 8.12 9.46 -2.56
C ILE A 93 7.20 8.30 -2.16
N ALA A 94 7.15 7.93 -0.87
CA ALA A 94 6.30 6.83 -0.40
C ALA A 94 4.81 7.06 -0.70
N VAL A 95 4.31 8.26 -0.40
CA VAL A 95 2.89 8.61 -0.58
C VAL A 95 2.55 8.74 -2.07
N ILE A 96 3.34 9.45 -2.86
CA ILE A 96 3.11 9.64 -4.29
C ILE A 96 3.17 8.30 -5.02
N SER A 97 4.17 7.45 -4.76
CA SER A 97 4.28 6.13 -5.40
C SER A 97 3.10 5.22 -5.03
N THR A 98 2.65 5.25 -3.77
CA THR A 98 1.49 4.45 -3.32
C THR A 98 0.19 4.94 -3.96
N ILE A 99 -0.05 6.24 -4.02
CA ILE A 99 -1.20 6.81 -4.72
C ILE A 99 -1.14 6.45 -6.19
N THR A 100 0.02 6.61 -6.84
CA THR A 100 0.19 6.30 -8.26
C THR A 100 -0.14 4.85 -8.55
N LEU A 101 0.35 3.91 -7.73
CA LEU A 101 0.08 2.48 -7.87
C LEU A 101 -1.43 2.18 -7.75
N TYR A 102 -2.07 2.50 -6.64
CA TYR A 102 -3.46 2.08 -6.39
C TYR A 102 -4.50 2.94 -7.13
N LEU A 103 -4.28 4.26 -7.20
CA LEU A 103 -5.26 5.16 -7.82
C LEU A 103 -5.27 5.02 -9.33
N SER A 104 -4.17 4.62 -9.98
CA SER A 104 -4.19 4.36 -11.43
C SER A 104 -5.14 3.21 -11.80
N HIS A 105 -5.10 2.08 -11.08
CA HIS A 105 -6.08 0.99 -11.25
C HIS A 105 -7.51 1.46 -10.99
N TYR A 106 -7.70 2.31 -9.99
CA TYR A 106 -9.01 2.86 -9.68
C TYR A 106 -9.55 3.78 -10.77
N ILE A 107 -8.71 4.63 -11.38
CA ILE A 107 -9.12 5.50 -12.49
C ILE A 107 -9.50 4.65 -13.72
N ILE A 108 -8.77 3.57 -14.03
CA ILE A 108 -9.13 2.64 -15.11
C ILE A 108 -10.51 2.03 -14.85
N TYR A 109 -10.79 1.61 -13.60
CA TYR A 109 -12.10 1.12 -13.20
C TYR A 109 -13.19 2.19 -13.40
N LEU A 110 -12.97 3.41 -12.91
CA LEU A 110 -13.95 4.49 -13.02
C LEU A 110 -14.27 4.84 -14.48
N THR A 111 -13.25 4.98 -15.32
CA THR A 111 -13.42 5.37 -16.74
C THR A 111 -14.11 4.28 -17.55
N SER A 112 -13.82 3.01 -17.27
CA SER A 112 -14.42 1.86 -17.96
C SER A 112 -15.93 1.73 -17.70
N PHE A 113 -16.39 2.05 -16.48
CA PHE A 113 -17.81 1.95 -16.11
C PHE A 113 -18.60 3.25 -16.30
N TRP A 114 -17.93 4.39 -16.47
CA TRP A 114 -18.58 5.69 -16.70
C TRP A 114 -19.41 5.73 -17.98
N GLN A 115 -19.03 4.98 -19.01
CA GLN A 115 -19.70 4.97 -20.31
C GLN A 115 -21.08 4.29 -20.29
N ASN A 116 -21.41 3.55 -19.23
CA ASN A 116 -22.70 2.86 -19.08
C ASN A 116 -23.66 3.70 -18.23
N SER A 117 -24.74 4.24 -18.85
CA SER A 117 -25.67 5.19 -18.22
C SER A 117 -26.34 4.68 -16.94
N ASP A 118 -26.68 3.39 -16.88
CA ASP A 118 -27.32 2.78 -15.70
C ASP A 118 -26.31 2.42 -14.60
N ALA A 119 -25.04 2.24 -14.96
CA ALA A 119 -23.97 1.92 -14.01
C ALA A 119 -23.39 3.17 -13.33
N GLY A 120 -23.46 4.34 -13.97
CA GLY A 120 -22.84 5.58 -13.50
C GLY A 120 -23.34 6.05 -12.13
N GLN A 121 -24.66 6.01 -11.88
CA GLN A 121 -25.22 6.38 -10.57
C GLN A 121 -24.74 5.43 -9.47
N SER A 122 -24.78 4.13 -9.74
CA SER A 122 -24.32 3.10 -8.81
C SER A 122 -22.81 3.20 -8.53
N LEU A 123 -22.02 3.59 -9.54
CA LEU A 123 -20.58 3.80 -9.44
C LEU A 123 -20.26 4.99 -8.53
N PHE A 124 -20.95 6.11 -8.75
CA PHE A 124 -20.77 7.33 -7.96
C PHE A 124 -21.12 7.12 -6.48
N ILE A 125 -22.27 6.50 -6.20
CA ILE A 125 -22.69 6.19 -4.82
C ILE A 125 -21.68 5.24 -4.16
N GLY A 126 -21.24 4.19 -4.86
CA GLY A 126 -20.23 3.25 -4.35
C GLY A 126 -18.90 3.95 -4.03
N THR A 127 -18.45 4.85 -4.91
CA THR A 127 -17.23 5.65 -4.70
C THR A 127 -17.35 6.57 -3.49
N LEU A 128 -18.46 7.30 -3.37
CA LEU A 128 -18.69 8.23 -2.28
C LEU A 128 -18.71 7.50 -0.92
N LEU A 129 -19.39 6.36 -0.86
CA LEU A 129 -19.42 5.49 0.31
C LEU A 129 -18.02 4.94 0.63
N GLY A 130 -17.29 4.45 -0.37
CA GLY A 130 -15.94 3.92 -0.20
C GLY A 130 -14.96 4.96 0.35
N VAL A 131 -14.98 6.18 -0.19
CA VAL A 131 -14.19 7.31 0.33
C VAL A 131 -14.59 7.64 1.77
N GLY A 132 -15.89 7.69 2.07
CA GLY A 132 -16.39 7.96 3.42
C GLY A 132 -15.92 6.93 4.46
N ILE A 133 -15.99 5.64 4.12
CA ILE A 133 -15.51 4.55 4.98
C ILE A 133 -14.00 4.64 5.17
N CYS A 134 -13.24 4.86 4.10
CA CYS A 134 -11.78 5.00 4.17
C CYS A 134 -11.35 6.19 5.04
N LEU A 135 -12.03 7.34 4.95
CA LEU A 135 -11.75 8.50 5.80
C LEU A 135 -12.07 8.22 7.27
N SER A 136 -13.24 7.63 7.55
CA SER A 136 -13.64 7.24 8.91
C SER A 136 -12.64 6.25 9.52
N PHE A 137 -12.28 5.21 8.78
CA PHE A 137 -11.27 4.24 9.18
C PHE A 137 -9.90 4.89 9.42
N SER A 138 -9.48 5.82 8.57
CA SER A 138 -8.21 6.54 8.74
C SER A 138 -8.14 7.32 10.05
N VAL A 139 -9.22 8.01 10.41
CA VAL A 139 -9.30 8.75 11.67
C VAL A 139 -9.21 7.80 12.86
N LEU A 140 -9.97 6.70 12.84
CA LEU A 140 -9.92 5.69 13.90
C LEU A 140 -8.53 5.06 14.03
N LEU A 141 -7.92 4.67 12.90
CA LEU A 141 -6.58 4.10 12.87
C LEU A 141 -5.54 5.09 13.39
N TYR A 142 -5.67 6.38 13.06
CA TYR A 142 -4.76 7.41 13.55
C TYR A 142 -4.80 7.53 15.08
N PHE A 143 -6.00 7.58 15.67
CA PHE A 143 -6.14 7.62 17.13
C PHE A 143 -5.65 6.34 17.79
N LEU A 144 -5.97 5.17 17.22
CA LEU A 144 -5.50 3.88 17.72
C LEU A 144 -3.98 3.79 17.73
N MET A 145 -3.34 4.15 16.61
CA MET A 145 -1.88 4.12 16.48
C MET A 145 -1.21 5.15 17.38
N ASN A 146 -1.81 6.33 17.57
CA ASN A 146 -1.28 7.33 18.50
C ASN A 146 -1.40 6.88 19.96
N ALA A 147 -2.50 6.20 20.33
CA ALA A 147 -2.67 5.61 21.66
C ALA A 147 -1.65 4.49 21.92
N ILE A 148 -1.42 3.61 20.93
CA ILE A 148 -0.39 2.58 20.98
C ILE A 148 1.00 3.20 21.11
N LYS A 149 1.30 4.24 20.32
CA LYS A 149 2.56 4.99 20.41
C LYS A 149 2.79 5.59 21.79
N HIS A 150 1.75 6.14 22.41
CA HIS A 150 1.84 6.69 23.76
C HIS A 150 2.09 5.61 24.82
N ARG A 151 1.45 4.43 24.68
CA ARG A 151 1.55 3.34 25.67
C ARG A 151 2.79 2.46 25.53
N PHE A 152 3.20 2.15 24.30
CA PHE A 152 4.23 1.16 23.99
C PHE A 152 5.42 1.74 23.20
N GLY A 153 5.41 3.05 22.91
CA GLY A 153 6.48 3.72 22.17
C GLY A 153 6.45 3.43 20.65
N MET A 154 7.61 3.59 20.00
CA MET A 154 7.73 3.49 18.54
C MET A 154 7.87 2.05 18.02
N TYR A 155 8.21 1.09 18.88
CA TYR A 155 8.42 -0.32 18.53
C TYR A 155 7.25 -0.97 17.79
N PRO A 156 6.00 -0.94 18.30
CA PRO A 156 4.86 -1.54 17.59
C PRO A 156 4.58 -0.82 16.27
N LEU A 157 4.83 0.49 16.19
CA LEU A 157 4.62 1.26 14.97
C LEU A 157 5.60 0.85 13.87
N PHE A 158 6.89 0.68 14.19
CA PHE A 158 7.87 0.18 13.23
C PHE A 158 7.61 -1.27 12.83
N THR A 159 7.11 -2.10 13.76
CA THR A 159 6.70 -3.48 13.45
C THR A 159 5.56 -3.51 12.45
N LEU A 160 4.51 -2.72 12.69
CA LEU A 160 3.38 -2.63 11.78
C LEU A 160 3.77 -2.03 10.41
N LEU A 161 4.67 -1.04 10.42
CA LEU A 161 5.15 -0.38 9.21
C LEU A 161 6.10 -1.28 8.40
N ALA A 162 6.84 -2.18 9.06
CA ALA A 162 7.60 -3.26 8.41
C ALA A 162 6.66 -4.24 7.70
N PHE A 163 5.64 -4.73 8.39
CA PHE A 163 4.62 -5.62 7.80
C PHE A 163 3.88 -4.95 6.64
N ASN A 164 3.49 -3.69 6.79
CA ASN A 164 2.83 -2.94 5.73
C ASN A 164 3.74 -2.73 4.50
N SER A 165 5.03 -2.50 4.72
CA SER A 165 6.00 -2.35 3.64
C SER A 165 6.28 -3.68 2.94
N ALA A 166 6.45 -4.76 3.71
CA ALA A 166 6.62 -6.12 3.18
C ALA A 166 5.40 -6.56 2.35
N ALA A 167 4.18 -6.17 2.76
CA ALA A 167 2.97 -6.39 1.97
C ALA A 167 3.03 -5.77 0.56
N LYS A 168 3.76 -4.67 0.35
CA LYS A 168 3.97 -4.11 -1.00
C LYS A 168 4.89 -4.98 -1.85
N LEU A 169 5.86 -5.65 -1.23
CA LEU A 169 6.71 -6.61 -1.93
C LEU A 169 5.96 -7.89 -2.29
N LEU A 170 4.93 -8.28 -1.53
CA LEU A 170 4.01 -9.34 -1.95
C LEU A 170 3.26 -8.96 -3.23
N VAL A 171 2.75 -7.72 -3.32
CA VAL A 171 2.14 -7.22 -4.56
C VAL A 171 3.15 -7.24 -5.72
N ALA A 172 4.41 -6.90 -5.48
CA ALA A 172 5.46 -7.01 -6.49
C ALA A 172 5.73 -8.46 -6.91
N LEU A 173 5.68 -9.41 -5.97
CA LEU A 173 5.85 -10.83 -6.23
C LEU A 173 4.69 -11.38 -7.07
N ASP A 174 3.45 -11.01 -6.74
CA ASP A 174 2.25 -11.37 -7.52
C ASP A 174 2.37 -10.88 -8.97
N LEU A 175 2.82 -9.64 -9.16
CA LEU A 175 3.04 -9.05 -10.48
C LEU A 175 4.19 -9.75 -11.21
N ALA A 176 5.27 -10.10 -10.53
CA ALA A 176 6.39 -10.82 -11.11
C ALA A 176 5.98 -12.24 -11.55
N SER A 177 5.10 -12.89 -10.79
CA SER A 177 4.55 -14.18 -11.18
C SER A 177 3.64 -14.09 -12.40
N GLN A 178 2.85 -13.00 -12.53
CA GLN A 178 1.99 -12.79 -13.71
C GLN A 178 2.76 -12.68 -15.03
N ILE A 179 4.02 -12.26 -14.99
CA ILE A 179 4.91 -12.15 -16.16
C ILE A 179 5.92 -13.29 -16.24
N ASP A 180 5.67 -14.40 -15.55
CA ASP A 180 6.49 -15.62 -15.53
C ASP A 180 7.96 -15.41 -15.10
N LEU A 181 8.26 -14.31 -14.40
CA LEU A 181 9.60 -14.09 -13.83
C LEU A 181 9.88 -15.02 -12.65
N ILE A 182 8.83 -15.36 -11.90
CA ILE A 182 8.90 -16.20 -10.71
C ILE A 182 7.79 -17.24 -10.80
N THR A 183 8.16 -18.50 -10.67
CA THR A 183 7.20 -19.60 -10.65
C THR A 183 6.58 -19.71 -9.27
N ASN A 184 5.24 -19.71 -9.20
CA ASN A 184 4.54 -19.97 -7.95
C ASN A 184 4.87 -21.37 -7.45
N THR A 185 5.23 -21.46 -6.18
CA THR A 185 5.48 -22.73 -5.50
C THR A 185 4.17 -23.29 -4.91
N SER A 186 4.27 -24.35 -4.12
CA SER A 186 3.11 -24.94 -3.44
C SER A 186 2.62 -24.06 -2.29
N THR A 187 1.30 -23.91 -2.19
CA THR A 187 0.63 -23.26 -1.06
C THR A 187 1.11 -23.83 0.28
N VAL A 188 1.50 -22.97 1.22
CA VAL A 188 2.04 -23.40 2.52
C VAL A 188 0.90 -23.82 3.46
N TRP A 189 -0.16 -23.03 3.51
CA TRP A 189 -1.35 -23.29 4.32
C TRP A 189 -2.62 -22.75 3.65
N ASP A 190 -3.77 -23.18 4.14
CA ASP A 190 -5.09 -22.69 3.72
C ASP A 190 -5.88 -22.21 4.94
N LEU A 191 -6.13 -20.91 5.03
CA LEU A 191 -6.86 -20.26 6.10
C LEU A 191 -8.25 -19.77 5.66
N ARG A 192 -8.72 -20.14 4.46
CA ARG A 192 -9.97 -19.62 3.88
C ARG A 192 -11.19 -19.91 4.75
N ASP A 193 -11.19 -21.05 5.45
CA ASP A 193 -12.27 -21.47 6.35
C ASP A 193 -12.32 -20.64 7.65
N VAL A 194 -11.19 -20.10 8.09
CA VAL A 194 -11.10 -19.27 9.29
C VAL A 194 -11.36 -17.80 8.95
N LEU A 195 -10.67 -17.29 7.93
CA LEU A 195 -10.82 -15.92 7.48
C LEU A 195 -10.61 -15.83 5.97
N SER A 196 -11.68 -15.65 5.21
CA SER A 196 -11.59 -15.43 3.78
C SER A 196 -10.96 -14.07 3.46
N GLU A 197 -10.07 -14.01 2.48
CA GLU A 197 -9.52 -12.76 1.92
C GLU A 197 -10.61 -11.83 1.38
N ASN A 198 -11.73 -12.40 0.92
CA ASN A 198 -12.84 -11.65 0.36
C ASN A 198 -13.77 -11.06 1.44
N SER A 199 -13.59 -11.45 2.70
CA SER A 199 -14.32 -10.84 3.82
C SER A 199 -13.86 -9.41 4.04
N GLU A 200 -14.73 -8.57 4.61
CA GLU A 200 -14.38 -7.16 4.87
C GLU A 200 -13.16 -7.04 5.82
N LEU A 201 -13.07 -7.92 6.82
CA LEU A 201 -11.90 -7.98 7.71
C LEU A 201 -10.65 -8.50 6.98
N GLY A 202 -10.79 -9.50 6.11
CA GLY A 202 -9.70 -10.02 5.27
C GLY A 202 -9.09 -8.92 4.39
N ARG A 203 -9.92 -8.10 3.76
CA ARG A 203 -9.47 -6.94 2.96
C ARG A 203 -8.71 -5.90 3.78
N VAL A 204 -9.20 -5.61 5.00
CA VAL A 204 -8.51 -4.68 5.90
C VAL A 204 -7.16 -5.25 6.34
N LEU A 205 -7.09 -6.53 6.71
CA LEU A 205 -5.82 -7.17 7.07
C LEU A 205 -4.87 -7.28 5.88
N ARG A 206 -5.38 -7.54 4.67
CA ARG A 206 -4.58 -7.52 3.44
C ARG A 206 -3.97 -6.15 3.21
N ALA A 207 -4.74 -5.08 3.37
CA ALA A 207 -4.23 -3.72 3.21
C ALA A 207 -3.29 -3.27 4.36
N LEU A 208 -3.52 -3.77 5.58
CA LEU A 208 -2.77 -3.37 6.77
C LEU A 208 -1.43 -4.11 6.90
N VAL A 209 -1.46 -5.43 6.78
CA VAL A 209 -0.31 -6.31 7.03
C VAL A 209 0.02 -7.24 5.85
N GLY A 210 -0.72 -7.23 4.76
CA GLY A 210 -0.48 -8.14 3.64
C GLY A 210 -0.98 -9.57 3.90
N TYR A 211 -2.10 -9.70 4.61
CA TYR A 211 -2.73 -11.00 4.82
C TYR A 211 -3.16 -11.67 3.50
N GLU A 212 -2.74 -12.92 3.36
CA GLU A 212 -3.17 -13.89 2.34
C GLU A 212 -3.66 -15.15 3.05
N ALA A 213 -4.80 -15.69 2.64
CA ALA A 213 -5.37 -16.91 3.20
C ALA A 213 -4.64 -18.16 2.66
N THR A 214 -4.14 -18.10 1.43
CA THR A 214 -3.38 -19.19 0.79
C THR A 214 -2.03 -18.70 0.28
N PRO A 215 -1.09 -18.30 1.16
CA PRO A 215 0.19 -17.79 0.74
C PRO A 215 1.07 -18.92 0.20
N ASP A 216 1.88 -18.55 -0.78
CA ASP A 216 2.91 -19.40 -1.35
C ASP A 216 4.21 -19.37 -0.51
N LEU A 217 5.06 -20.39 -0.64
CA LEU A 217 6.33 -20.46 0.10
C LEU A 217 7.23 -19.26 -0.22
N MET A 218 7.27 -18.82 -1.49
CA MET A 218 7.99 -17.62 -1.89
C MET A 218 7.41 -16.36 -1.21
N SER A 219 6.09 -16.23 -1.14
CA SER A 219 5.42 -15.12 -0.43
C SER A 219 5.82 -15.10 1.04
N VAL A 220 5.77 -16.24 1.74
CA VAL A 220 6.16 -16.34 3.16
C VAL A 220 7.62 -15.95 3.38
N LEU A 221 8.53 -16.42 2.51
CA LEU A 221 9.96 -16.12 2.61
C LEU A 221 10.24 -14.63 2.36
N ILE A 222 9.71 -14.06 1.28
CA ILE A 222 9.91 -12.64 0.93
C ILE A 222 9.30 -11.75 2.01
N TYR A 223 8.10 -12.05 2.47
CA TYR A 223 7.45 -11.30 3.54
C TYR A 223 8.25 -11.32 4.85
N SER A 224 8.71 -12.50 5.27
CA SER A 224 9.47 -12.67 6.51
C SER A 224 10.84 -12.01 6.42
N THR A 225 11.59 -12.25 5.34
CA THR A 225 12.94 -11.70 5.15
C THR A 225 12.91 -10.17 5.02
N SER A 226 11.98 -9.62 4.25
CA SER A 226 11.85 -8.17 4.09
C SER A 226 11.39 -7.47 5.39
N SER A 227 10.48 -8.08 6.15
CA SER A 227 10.06 -7.57 7.46
C SER A 227 11.21 -7.58 8.47
N VAL A 228 11.96 -8.67 8.55
CA VAL A 228 13.15 -8.78 9.43
C VAL A 228 14.21 -7.77 9.02
N LEU A 229 14.51 -7.64 7.72
CA LEU A 229 15.47 -6.65 7.22
C LEU A 229 15.05 -5.22 7.59
N PHE A 230 13.77 -4.88 7.39
CA PHE A 230 13.23 -3.57 7.73
C PHE A 230 13.43 -3.27 9.23
N LEU A 231 13.06 -4.22 10.09
CA LEU A 231 13.17 -4.06 11.54
C LEU A 231 14.62 -3.99 12.01
N LEU A 232 15.50 -4.84 11.50
CA LEU A 232 16.93 -4.81 11.82
C LEU A 232 17.53 -3.44 11.51
N LEU A 233 17.23 -2.88 10.34
CA LEU A 233 17.72 -1.54 9.97
C LEU A 233 17.13 -0.47 10.90
N CYS A 234 15.84 -0.53 11.21
CA CYS A 234 15.17 0.40 12.12
C CYS A 234 15.67 0.33 13.57
N TYR A 235 16.14 -0.82 14.06
CA TYR A 235 16.62 -0.96 15.43
C TYR A 235 18.14 -0.76 15.57
N VAL A 236 18.92 -1.19 14.58
CA VAL A 236 20.39 -1.16 14.66
C VAL A 236 20.94 0.24 14.33
N ILE A 237 20.42 0.91 13.30
CA ILE A 237 20.97 2.20 12.83
C ILE A 237 20.77 3.34 13.84
N PRO A 238 19.61 3.50 14.51
CA PRO A 238 19.49 4.56 15.52
C PRO A 238 20.38 4.32 16.74
N ALA A 239 20.63 3.05 17.11
CA ALA A 239 21.49 2.70 18.22
C ALA A 239 22.97 3.04 17.97
N SER A 240 23.46 2.91 16.72
CA SER A 240 24.84 3.27 16.37
C SER A 240 25.08 4.78 16.34
N ILE A 241 24.12 5.56 15.81
CA ILE A 241 24.23 7.04 15.75
C ILE A 241 24.25 7.68 17.14
N THR A 242 23.60 7.04 18.13
CA THR A 242 23.60 7.52 19.51
C THR A 242 24.93 7.25 20.21
N LYS A 243 25.65 6.18 19.82
CA LYS A 243 26.97 5.82 20.36
C LYS A 243 28.11 6.71 19.86
N GLU A 244 28.03 7.26 18.65
CA GLU A 244 29.07 8.18 18.13
C GLU A 244 28.98 9.61 18.70
N ARG A 245 27.92 9.94 19.46
CA ARG A 245 27.71 11.27 20.06
C ARG A 245 28.01 11.35 21.55
N VAL A 246 28.49 10.28 22.17
CA VAL A 246 28.93 10.22 23.58
C VAL A 246 30.44 10.06 23.60
#